data_AF-A0A0G0BNG3-F1
#
_entry.id   AF-A0A0G0BNG3-F1
#
_cell.length_a   1.000
_cell.length_b   1.000
_cell.length_c   1.000
_cell.angle_alpha   90.00
_cell.angle_beta   90.00
_cell.angle_gamma   90.00
#
_symmetry.space_group_name_H-M   'P 1'
#
loop_
_entity.id
_entity.type
_entity.pdbx_description
1 polymer ?
#
loop_
_entity_poly.entity_id
_entity_poly.type
_entity_poly.pdbx_seq_one_letter_code
_entity_poly.pdbx_strand_id
1 'polypeptide(L)'
;MNFKIKEKKYYENILKKNFNKFNKLDKNKNIVIFGAGTVGKYLIKSLKINNFKIKNFADNNPKILSKKIEGIKVISYKELKKNYSNEQIIIASIIYEKEILKQLKKDNINNVFPLTYLNYLLPEVFDFRKYSKLFEAIFLPKNKNKIYSLYNLLDDNESKKIFTKIINFRLGNYFFVDLESIKSTHEQYFDKSLIKISDKEMFVDGGGYIGDTIKPFVNVTKGNFLKICSFEPDRKNFRKLKTIVRKIDKNRIEIYPYGLYKKNGEVEFQEQGNPESGIVKNNKFSSLSGSVFSEKLRNKKLQVVSIDSFFENKQPPTLIKMDIEGAEIDALNGARKIISKYKPKLTICVYHNPDDLWEIPLLIKRLNPEYKIYLRHYSSELCETVCYAI
;
A
#
# COMPACT_ATOMS: atom_id res chain seq x y z
N MET A 1 -24.99 -8.12 -3.97
CA MET A 1 -23.79 -7.29 -4.21
C MET A 1 -24.01 -5.94 -3.54
N ASN A 2 -23.22 -5.60 -2.51
CA ASN A 2 -23.56 -4.50 -1.59
C ASN A 2 -22.99 -3.13 -1.99
N PHE A 3 -22.61 -2.93 -3.25
CA PHE A 3 -22.20 -1.61 -3.75
C PHE A 3 -22.58 -1.44 -5.22
N LYS A 4 -22.99 -0.22 -5.58
CA LYS A 4 -23.28 0.21 -6.97
C LYS A 4 -22.39 1.40 -7.27
N ILE A 5 -21.50 1.27 -8.25
CA ILE A 5 -20.62 2.35 -8.70
C ILE A 5 -21.44 3.38 -9.49
N LYS A 6 -21.71 4.52 -8.87
CA LYS A 6 -22.29 5.72 -9.52
C LYS A 6 -21.17 6.64 -10.03
N GLU A 7 -21.54 7.75 -10.65
CA GLU A 7 -20.56 8.77 -11.09
C GLU A 7 -19.84 9.41 -9.90
N LYS A 8 -18.59 9.85 -10.11
CA LYS A 8 -17.75 10.48 -9.06
C LYS A 8 -18.47 11.62 -8.35
N LYS A 9 -19.19 12.46 -9.11
CA LYS A 9 -19.97 13.61 -8.61
C LYS A 9 -21.01 13.21 -7.54
N TYR A 10 -21.60 12.02 -7.64
CA TYR A 10 -22.54 11.52 -6.63
C TYR A 10 -21.87 11.41 -5.25
N TYR A 11 -20.67 10.83 -5.20
CA TYR A 11 -19.95 10.64 -3.95
C TYR A 11 -19.32 11.93 -3.44
N GLU A 12 -18.85 12.80 -4.34
CA GLU A 12 -18.41 14.15 -3.98
C GLU A 12 -19.52 14.94 -3.30
N ASN A 13 -20.77 14.83 -3.78
CA ASN A 13 -21.91 15.50 -3.16
C ASN A 13 -22.23 14.94 -1.76
N ILE A 14 -22.13 13.63 -1.55
CA ILE A 14 -22.28 13.00 -0.23
C ILE A 14 -21.20 13.49 0.72
N LEU A 15 -19.95 13.51 0.26
CA LEU A 15 -18.81 13.99 1.03
C LEU A 15 -18.99 15.46 1.43
N LYS A 16 -19.36 16.33 0.48
CA LYS A 16 -19.62 17.75 0.74
C LYS A 16 -20.78 17.99 1.71
N LYS A 17 -21.86 17.19 1.64
CA LYS A 17 -22.98 17.27 2.59
C LYS A 17 -22.60 16.86 4.01
N ASN A 18 -21.69 15.89 4.16
CA ASN A 18 -21.19 15.48 5.48
C ASN A 18 -20.10 16.44 6.02
N PHE A 19 -19.44 17.19 5.13
CA PHE A 19 -18.42 18.19 5.46
C PHE A 19 -18.80 19.58 4.90
N ASN A 20 -19.83 20.19 5.50
CA ASN A 20 -20.37 21.53 5.14
C ASN A 20 -19.35 22.70 5.20
N LYS A 21 -18.10 22.45 5.61
CA LYS A 21 -17.03 23.45 5.72
C LYS A 21 -15.99 23.38 4.58
N PHE A 22 -16.16 22.51 3.59
CA PHE A 22 -15.18 22.31 2.52
C PHE A 22 -14.89 23.56 1.68
N ASN A 23 -15.91 24.33 1.30
CA ASN A 23 -15.72 25.61 0.60
C ASN A 23 -15.10 26.72 1.49
N LYS A 24 -14.62 26.37 2.69
CA LYS A 24 -14.08 27.30 3.69
C LYS A 24 -12.62 27.04 4.05
N LEU A 25 -11.91 26.13 3.35
CA LEU A 25 -10.45 26.09 3.50
C LEU A 25 -9.88 27.38 2.89
N ASP A 26 -9.62 28.36 3.75
CA ASP A 26 -9.22 29.71 3.36
C ASP A 26 -7.70 29.82 3.39
N LYS A 27 -7.10 30.22 2.27
CA LYS A 27 -5.65 30.44 2.16
C LYS A 27 -5.17 31.60 3.02
N ASN A 28 -6.06 32.54 3.35
CA ASN A 28 -5.73 33.73 4.13
C ASN A 28 -5.64 33.48 5.63
N LYS A 29 -6.21 32.36 6.11
CA LYS A 29 -6.20 31.95 7.52
C LYS A 29 -5.05 31.01 7.82
N ASN A 30 -4.71 30.89 9.11
CA ASN A 30 -3.62 30.02 9.51
C ASN A 30 -4.08 28.55 9.53
N ILE A 31 -3.14 27.68 9.18
CA ILE A 31 -3.28 26.24 9.26
C ILE A 31 -2.40 25.70 10.39
N VAL A 32 -3.00 24.85 11.21
CA VAL A 32 -2.29 23.91 12.08
C VAL A 32 -2.33 22.53 11.44
N ILE A 33 -1.18 21.89 11.29
CA ILE A 33 -1.10 20.52 10.78
C ILE A 33 -1.09 19.57 11.98
N PHE A 34 -2.14 18.78 12.17
CA PHE A 34 -2.22 17.78 13.23
C PHE A 34 -1.64 16.46 12.73
N GLY A 35 -0.47 16.07 13.23
CA GLY A 35 0.31 14.91 12.83
C GLY A 35 1.62 15.35 12.21
N ALA A 36 2.71 15.24 12.98
CA ALA A 36 4.04 15.69 12.59
C ALA A 36 4.96 14.54 12.10
N GLY A 37 4.34 13.42 11.71
CA GLY A 37 4.99 12.27 11.09
C GLY A 37 5.32 12.48 9.61
N THR A 38 5.57 11.39 8.89
CA THR A 38 5.94 11.39 7.46
C THR A 38 4.92 12.14 6.59
N VAL A 39 3.62 11.88 6.82
CA VAL A 39 2.52 12.51 6.08
C VAL A 39 2.51 14.03 6.28
N GLY A 40 2.60 14.50 7.53
CA GLY A 40 2.68 15.92 7.86
C GLY A 40 3.89 16.61 7.23
N LYS A 41 5.06 15.97 7.25
CA LYS A 41 6.28 16.49 6.61
C LYS A 41 6.12 16.67 5.10
N TYR A 42 5.48 15.70 4.43
CA TYR A 42 5.18 15.83 3.01
C TYR A 42 4.20 16.99 2.75
N LEU A 43 3.15 17.07 3.56
CA LEU A 43 2.09 18.07 3.41
C LEU A 43 2.63 19.50 3.45
N ILE A 44 3.66 19.80 4.27
CA ILE A 44 4.29 21.13 4.31
C ILE A 44 4.72 21.59 2.92
N LYS A 45 5.37 20.72 2.15
CA LYS A 45 5.89 21.10 0.83
C LYS A 45 4.75 21.54 -0.08
N SER A 46 3.68 20.75 -0.13
CA SER A 46 2.52 21.09 -0.96
C SER A 46 1.80 22.36 -0.49
N LEU A 47 1.64 22.54 0.81
CA LEU A 47 1.04 23.74 1.39
C LEU A 47 1.87 25.00 1.08
N LYS A 48 3.20 24.92 1.17
CA LYS A 48 4.12 26.02 0.82
C LYS A 48 4.03 26.38 -0.66
N ILE A 49 4.09 25.38 -1.56
CA ILE A 49 3.95 25.59 -3.02
C ILE A 49 2.62 26.28 -3.36
N ASN A 50 1.56 25.97 -2.62
CA ASN A 50 0.22 26.50 -2.83
C ASN A 50 -0.10 27.78 -2.03
N ASN A 51 0.92 28.40 -1.41
CA ASN A 51 0.85 29.66 -0.64
C ASN A 51 -0.10 29.64 0.57
N PHE A 52 -0.19 28.50 1.27
CA PHE A 52 -0.93 28.42 2.53
C PHE A 52 -0.10 28.93 3.73
N LYS A 53 -0.75 29.63 4.67
CA LYS A 53 -0.12 30.09 5.91
C LYS A 53 -0.07 28.99 6.95
N ILE A 54 1.11 28.40 7.18
CA ILE A 54 1.29 27.34 8.17
C ILE A 54 1.77 27.95 9.50
N LYS A 55 1.04 27.70 10.58
CA LYS A 55 1.36 28.25 11.92
C LYS A 55 2.20 27.29 12.76
N ASN A 56 1.69 26.08 12.97
CA ASN A 56 2.27 25.07 13.84
C ASN A 56 1.97 23.67 13.33
N PHE A 57 2.75 22.71 13.78
CA PHE A 57 2.32 21.32 13.91
C PHE A 57 1.65 21.10 15.25
N ALA A 58 0.65 20.24 15.33
CA ALA A 58 0.18 19.66 16.58
C ALA A 58 0.42 18.14 16.57
N ASP A 59 0.83 17.55 17.70
CA ASP A 59 0.99 16.10 17.81
C ASP A 59 0.71 15.62 19.25
N ASN A 60 0.29 14.37 19.39
CA ASN A 60 0.07 13.73 20.68
C ASN A 60 1.34 13.04 21.21
N ASN A 61 2.38 12.85 20.38
CA ASN A 61 3.61 12.20 20.77
C ASN A 61 4.51 13.14 21.60
N PRO A 62 4.71 12.87 22.91
CA PRO A 62 5.48 13.75 23.79
C PRO A 62 6.95 13.89 23.36
N LYS A 63 7.51 12.88 22.67
CA LYS A 63 8.94 12.84 22.28
C LYS A 63 9.30 13.89 21.23
N ILE A 64 8.32 14.47 20.55
CA ILE A 64 8.55 15.44 19.47
C ILE A 64 8.01 16.84 19.78
N LEU A 65 7.34 17.01 20.92
CA LEU A 65 6.84 18.32 21.35
C LEU A 65 7.97 19.33 21.52
N SER A 66 7.69 20.59 21.22
CA SER A 66 8.63 21.72 21.25
C SER A 66 9.80 21.62 20.27
N LYS A 67 9.94 20.52 19.51
CA LYS A 67 10.88 20.44 18.39
C LYS A 67 10.34 21.25 17.22
N LYS A 68 11.25 21.56 16.28
CA LYS A 68 10.89 22.13 14.98
C LYS A 68 11.00 21.08 13.89
N ILE A 69 10.03 21.05 13.00
CA ILE A 69 10.05 20.23 11.78
C ILE A 69 9.93 21.20 10.61
N GLU A 70 10.93 21.21 9.72
CA GLU A 70 11.01 22.17 8.60
C GLU A 70 10.86 23.64 9.05
N GLY A 71 11.41 23.96 10.23
CA GLY A 71 11.33 25.28 10.87
C GLY A 71 10.04 25.57 11.64
N ILE A 72 9.02 24.70 11.57
CA ILE A 72 7.71 24.89 12.20
C ILE A 72 7.66 24.17 13.55
N LYS A 73 7.19 24.86 14.61
CA LYS A 73 7.09 24.30 15.97
C LYS A 73 6.03 23.20 16.05
N VAL A 74 6.32 22.13 16.80
CA VAL A 74 5.36 21.11 17.20
C VAL A 74 4.78 21.44 18.58
N ILE A 75 3.49 21.74 18.63
CA ILE A 75 2.74 22.06 19.84
C ILE A 75 1.97 20.85 20.36
N SER A 76 1.65 20.87 21.65
CA SER A 76 0.82 19.83 22.26
C SER A 76 -0.67 20.01 21.91
N TYR A 77 -1.46 18.96 22.08
CA TYR A 77 -2.92 19.05 21.99
C TYR A 77 -3.51 20.10 22.96
N LYS A 78 -2.97 20.20 24.18
CA LYS A 78 -3.40 21.18 25.17
C LYS A 78 -3.18 22.62 24.68
N GLU A 79 -2.04 22.88 24.04
CA GLU A 79 -1.71 24.18 23.45
C GLU A 79 -2.59 24.47 22.22
N LEU A 80 -2.85 23.47 21.36
CA LEU A 80 -3.79 23.57 20.25
C LEU A 80 -5.19 24.00 20.74
N LYS A 81 -5.72 23.29 21.74
CA LYS A 81 -7.04 23.58 22.31
C LYS A 81 -7.13 24.98 22.90
N LYS A 82 -6.09 25.41 23.63
CA LYS A 82 -6.09 26.71 24.32
C LYS A 82 -5.94 27.89 23.37
N ASN A 83 -5.03 27.78 22.40
CA ASN A 83 -4.54 28.94 21.64
C ASN A 83 -4.93 28.93 20.16
N TYR A 84 -5.36 27.79 19.61
CA TYR A 84 -5.52 27.59 18.16
C TYR A 84 -6.81 26.86 17.78
N SER A 85 -7.80 26.77 18.67
CA SER A 85 -9.09 26.08 18.42
C SER A 85 -9.90 26.68 17.27
N ASN A 86 -9.69 27.96 16.94
CA ASN A 86 -10.36 28.68 15.86
C ASN A 86 -9.64 28.57 14.51
N GLU A 87 -8.39 28.09 14.50
CA GLU A 87 -7.59 27.97 13.26
C GLU A 87 -8.06 26.80 12.41
N GLN A 88 -7.61 26.74 11.15
CA GLN A 88 -7.87 25.59 10.29
C GLN A 88 -6.94 24.44 10.66
N ILE A 89 -7.51 23.28 10.99
CA ILE A 89 -6.73 22.12 11.41
C ILE A 89 -6.78 21.06 10.33
N ILE A 90 -5.65 20.79 9.68
CA ILE A 90 -5.53 19.67 8.74
C ILE A 90 -5.00 18.46 9.48
N ILE A 91 -5.73 17.35 9.49
CA ILE A 91 -5.26 16.09 10.09
C ILE A 91 -4.37 15.38 9.08
N ALA A 92 -3.06 15.40 9.30
CA ALA A 92 -2.04 14.77 8.46
C ALA A 92 -1.59 13.42 9.07
N SER A 93 -2.55 12.54 9.31
CA SER A 93 -2.34 11.16 9.72
C SER A 93 -3.43 10.30 9.10
N ILE A 94 -3.04 9.21 8.43
CA ILE A 94 -4.00 8.26 7.85
C ILE A 94 -4.45 7.27 8.93
N ILE A 95 -3.49 6.68 9.66
CA ILE A 95 -3.73 5.71 10.75
C ILE A 95 -4.61 6.30 11.86
N TYR A 96 -4.28 7.49 12.35
CA TYR A 96 -4.93 8.08 13.53
C TYR A 96 -6.01 9.10 13.16
N GLU A 97 -6.40 9.21 11.88
CA GLU A 97 -7.29 10.28 11.41
C GLU A 97 -8.63 10.31 12.17
N LYS A 98 -9.25 9.13 12.34
CA LYS A 98 -10.54 8.98 13.04
C LYS A 98 -10.41 9.26 14.54
N GLU A 99 -9.31 8.86 15.17
CA GLU A 99 -9.05 9.11 16.59
C GLU A 99 -8.87 10.61 16.84
N ILE A 100 -8.03 11.26 16.04
CA ILE A 100 -7.80 12.71 16.12
C ILE A 100 -9.09 13.47 15.84
N LEU A 101 -9.89 13.04 14.86
CA LEU A 101 -11.19 13.65 14.58
C LEU A 101 -12.15 13.55 15.78
N LYS A 102 -12.21 12.38 16.44
CA LYS A 102 -13.00 12.19 17.68
C LYS A 102 -12.48 13.07 18.82
N GLN A 103 -11.16 13.15 18.98
CA GLN A 103 -10.49 13.99 19.99
C GLN A 103 -10.87 15.48 19.81
N LEU A 104 -10.70 16.00 18.60
CA LEU A 104 -11.03 17.40 18.27
C LEU A 104 -12.53 17.69 18.45
N LYS A 105 -13.41 16.77 18.01
CA LYS A 105 -14.86 16.90 18.16
C LYS A 105 -15.30 16.93 19.62
N LYS A 106 -14.68 16.13 20.49
CA LYS A 106 -14.97 16.10 21.94
C LYS A 106 -14.76 17.47 22.59
N ASP A 107 -13.81 18.25 22.09
CA ASP A 107 -13.49 19.59 22.59
C ASP A 107 -14.11 20.73 21.74
N ASN A 108 -15.13 20.42 20.93
CA ASN A 108 -15.83 21.37 20.06
C ASN A 108 -14.93 22.11 19.05
N ILE A 109 -13.79 21.52 18.71
CA ILE A 109 -12.89 22.04 17.68
C ILE A 109 -13.41 21.57 16.32
N ASN A 110 -14.10 22.47 15.62
CA ASN A 110 -14.92 22.12 14.47
C ASN A 110 -14.33 22.56 13.12
N ASN A 111 -13.21 23.30 13.09
CA ASN A 111 -12.58 23.79 11.84
C ASN A 111 -11.53 22.80 11.33
N VAL A 112 -11.96 21.55 11.10
CA VAL A 112 -11.09 20.39 10.91
C VAL A 112 -11.24 19.81 9.52
N PHE A 113 -10.12 19.49 8.88
CA PHE A 113 -10.03 18.98 7.51
C PHE A 113 -9.17 17.71 7.49
N PRO A 114 -9.79 16.53 7.43
CA PRO A 114 -9.08 15.26 7.25
C PRO A 114 -8.30 15.26 5.92
N LEU A 115 -7.04 14.82 5.92
CA LEU A 115 -6.25 14.80 4.69
C LEU A 115 -6.81 13.80 3.67
N THR A 116 -7.38 12.67 4.10
CA THR A 116 -8.05 11.72 3.18
C THR A 116 -9.19 12.40 2.41
N TYR A 117 -9.93 13.27 3.09
CA TYR A 117 -11.00 14.05 2.49
C TYR A 117 -10.46 15.08 1.47
N LEU A 118 -9.39 15.79 1.84
CA LEU A 118 -8.73 16.75 0.96
C LEU A 118 -8.11 16.10 -0.28
N ASN A 119 -7.52 14.90 -0.15
CA ASN A 119 -7.02 14.11 -1.28
C ASN A 119 -8.12 13.82 -2.32
N TYR A 120 -9.33 13.51 -1.85
CA TYR A 120 -10.44 13.13 -2.73
C TYR A 120 -11.00 14.34 -3.49
N LEU A 121 -11.12 15.50 -2.83
CA LEU A 121 -11.81 16.67 -3.37
C LEU A 121 -10.90 17.78 -3.93
N LEU A 122 -9.65 17.87 -3.48
CA LEU A 122 -8.66 18.86 -3.91
C LEU A 122 -7.32 18.17 -4.21
N PRO A 123 -7.29 17.15 -5.08
CA PRO A 123 -6.06 16.40 -5.38
C PRO A 123 -4.95 17.30 -5.94
N GLU A 124 -5.28 18.38 -6.65
CA GLU A 124 -4.29 19.33 -7.18
C GLU A 124 -3.41 19.99 -6.10
N VAL A 125 -3.91 20.06 -4.86
CA VAL A 125 -3.17 20.57 -3.70
C VAL A 125 -2.74 19.44 -2.76
N PHE A 126 -3.57 18.43 -2.55
CA PHE A 126 -3.41 17.52 -1.41
C PHE A 126 -3.03 16.09 -1.77
N ASP A 127 -2.75 15.77 -3.04
CA ASP A 127 -2.50 14.40 -3.53
C ASP A 127 -1.23 13.74 -2.93
N PHE A 128 -1.40 13.25 -1.71
CA PHE A 128 -0.42 12.46 -0.99
C PHE A 128 -0.40 11.05 -1.57
N ARG A 129 0.79 10.51 -1.85
CA ARG A 129 0.97 9.14 -2.38
C ARG A 129 0.15 8.83 -3.64
N LYS A 130 -0.29 9.84 -4.41
CA LYS A 130 -1.13 9.64 -5.61
C LYS A 130 -2.47 8.95 -5.31
N TYR A 131 -3.05 9.19 -4.12
CA TYR A 131 -4.38 8.71 -3.73
C TYR A 131 -5.47 9.15 -4.70
N SER A 132 -5.32 10.30 -5.36
CA SER A 132 -6.22 10.76 -6.42
C SER A 132 -6.46 9.66 -7.47
N LYS A 133 -5.39 8.99 -7.91
CA LYS A 133 -5.43 7.94 -8.92
C LYS A 133 -6.16 6.69 -8.44
N LEU A 134 -6.02 6.33 -7.15
CA LEU A 134 -6.77 5.23 -6.54
C LEU A 134 -8.27 5.45 -6.64
N PHE A 135 -8.71 6.68 -6.34
CA PHE A 135 -10.12 7.06 -6.37
C PHE A 135 -10.63 7.14 -7.80
N GLU A 136 -9.87 7.77 -8.70
CA GLU A 136 -10.24 7.92 -10.11
C GLU A 136 -10.37 6.60 -10.85
N ALA A 137 -9.48 5.63 -10.59
CA ALA A 137 -9.46 4.36 -11.30
C ALA A 137 -10.79 3.60 -11.23
N ILE A 138 -11.55 3.72 -10.13
CA ILE A 138 -12.85 3.05 -9.98
C ILE A 138 -13.91 3.60 -10.94
N PHE A 139 -13.83 4.88 -11.28
CA PHE A 139 -14.81 5.55 -12.13
C PHE A 139 -14.53 5.37 -13.63
N LEU A 140 -13.36 4.86 -14.00
CA LEU A 140 -13.02 4.61 -15.40
C LEU A 140 -13.93 3.50 -15.98
N PRO A 141 -14.60 3.73 -17.13
CA PRO A 141 -15.52 2.75 -17.71
C PRO A 141 -14.91 1.37 -17.92
N LYS A 142 -13.63 1.31 -18.34
CA LYS A 142 -12.87 0.08 -18.54
C LYS A 142 -12.71 -0.79 -17.28
N ASN A 143 -12.74 -0.18 -16.09
CA ASN A 143 -12.50 -0.86 -14.82
C ASN A 143 -13.80 -1.34 -14.17
N LYS A 144 -14.92 -0.67 -14.45
CA LYS A 144 -16.22 -0.98 -13.86
C LYS A 144 -16.59 -2.45 -14.02
N ASN A 145 -16.51 -2.99 -15.24
CA ASN A 145 -16.81 -4.40 -15.50
C ASN A 145 -15.85 -5.34 -14.76
N LYS A 146 -14.55 -5.01 -14.72
CA LYS A 146 -13.55 -5.82 -14.03
C LYS A 146 -13.79 -5.89 -12.52
N ILE A 147 -14.20 -4.78 -11.90
CA ILE A 147 -14.56 -4.74 -10.47
C ILE A 147 -15.75 -5.67 -10.19
N TYR A 148 -16.79 -5.62 -11.03
CA TYR A 148 -17.94 -6.53 -10.92
C TYR A 148 -17.54 -7.99 -11.14
N SER A 149 -16.73 -8.27 -12.17
CA SER A 149 -16.23 -9.61 -12.47
C SER A 149 -15.43 -10.18 -11.32
N LEU A 150 -14.50 -9.41 -10.73
CA LEU A 150 -13.72 -9.90 -9.59
C LEU A 150 -14.64 -10.19 -8.39
N TYR A 151 -15.57 -9.31 -8.03
CA TYR A 151 -16.46 -9.56 -6.89
C TYR A 151 -17.20 -10.89 -7.01
N ASN A 152 -17.67 -11.23 -8.21
CA ASN A 152 -18.37 -12.49 -8.47
C ASN A 152 -17.43 -13.70 -8.45
N LEU A 153 -16.16 -13.50 -8.76
CA LEU A 153 -15.13 -14.54 -8.83
C LEU A 153 -14.56 -14.92 -7.45
N LEU A 154 -14.63 -14.02 -6.45
CA LEU A 154 -14.12 -14.29 -5.10
C LEU A 154 -14.81 -15.51 -4.45
N ASP A 155 -13.98 -16.42 -3.94
CA ASP A 155 -14.40 -17.77 -3.50
C ASP A 155 -14.94 -17.84 -2.06
N ASP A 156 -14.88 -16.76 -1.26
CA ASP A 156 -15.48 -16.71 0.07
C ASP A 156 -16.18 -15.37 0.40
N ASN A 157 -17.01 -15.40 1.44
CA ASN A 157 -17.75 -14.22 1.91
C ASN A 157 -16.85 -13.16 2.55
N GLU A 158 -15.77 -13.56 3.22
CA GLU A 158 -14.85 -12.61 3.85
C GLU A 158 -14.09 -11.78 2.79
N SER A 159 -13.64 -12.40 1.70
CA SER A 159 -13.02 -11.68 0.57
C SER A 159 -14.00 -10.73 -0.08
N LYS A 160 -15.27 -11.14 -0.27
CA LYS A 160 -16.32 -10.26 -0.80
C LYS A 160 -16.57 -9.06 0.12
N LYS A 161 -16.56 -9.26 1.44
CA LYS A 161 -16.69 -8.20 2.45
C LYS A 161 -15.50 -7.25 2.42
N ILE A 162 -14.28 -7.78 2.41
CA ILE A 162 -13.02 -7.02 2.30
C ILE A 162 -13.03 -6.16 1.04
N PHE A 163 -13.27 -6.78 -0.12
CA PHE A 163 -13.34 -6.09 -1.41
C PHE A 163 -14.38 -4.98 -1.39
N THR A 164 -15.58 -5.27 -0.88
CA THR A 164 -16.67 -4.28 -0.77
C THR A 164 -16.27 -3.08 0.10
N LYS A 165 -15.60 -3.30 1.23
CA LYS A 165 -15.15 -2.18 2.09
C LYS A 165 -14.07 -1.35 1.41
N ILE A 166 -13.07 -1.98 0.78
CA ILE A 166 -12.01 -1.27 0.06
C ILE A 166 -12.61 -0.45 -1.10
N ILE A 167 -13.53 -1.03 -1.88
CA ILE A 167 -14.22 -0.30 -2.96
C ILE A 167 -15.05 0.86 -2.40
N ASN A 168 -15.82 0.65 -1.34
CA ASN A 168 -16.59 1.74 -0.72
C ASN A 168 -15.69 2.86 -0.18
N PHE A 169 -14.54 2.52 0.40
CA PHE A 169 -13.56 3.52 0.84
C PHE A 169 -13.11 4.35 -0.36
N ARG A 170 -12.67 3.70 -1.44
CA ARG A 170 -12.16 4.36 -2.64
C ARG A 170 -13.24 5.14 -3.42
N LEU A 171 -14.51 4.77 -3.27
CA LEU A 171 -15.66 5.54 -3.77
C LEU A 171 -15.89 6.85 -3.00
N GLY A 172 -15.22 7.07 -1.87
CA GLY A 172 -15.42 8.25 -1.04
C GLY A 172 -16.38 8.04 0.14
N ASN A 173 -16.81 6.80 0.44
CA ASN A 173 -17.61 6.50 1.64
C ASN A 173 -16.75 6.36 2.90
N TYR A 174 -15.60 7.04 2.96
CA TYR A 174 -14.58 6.95 4.01
C TYR A 174 -15.15 6.98 5.45
N PHE A 175 -16.10 7.88 5.73
CA PHE A 175 -16.69 8.00 7.08
C PHE A 175 -17.51 6.79 7.52
N PHE A 176 -18.06 6.05 6.55
CA PHE A 176 -18.93 4.91 6.78
C PHE A 176 -18.18 3.59 6.64
N VAL A 177 -16.90 3.63 6.26
CA VAL A 177 -16.07 2.45 6.11
C VAL A 177 -15.03 2.40 7.20
N ASP A 178 -15.00 1.26 7.88
CA ASP A 178 -13.94 0.94 8.82
C ASP A 178 -13.07 -0.18 8.29
N LEU A 179 -11.83 0.17 7.90
CA LEU A 179 -10.85 -0.80 7.39
C LEU A 179 -10.24 -1.63 8.53
N GLU A 180 -10.16 -1.09 9.75
CA GLU A 180 -9.69 -1.86 10.91
C GLU A 180 -10.56 -3.11 11.14
N SER A 181 -11.88 -2.98 11.02
CA SER A 181 -12.80 -4.13 11.15
C SER A 181 -12.73 -5.20 10.04
N ILE A 182 -11.81 -5.09 9.08
CA ILE A 182 -11.48 -6.17 8.12
C ILE A 182 -10.01 -6.60 8.17
N LYS A 183 -9.25 -6.06 9.12
CA LYS A 183 -7.87 -6.44 9.34
C LYS A 183 -7.80 -7.87 9.89
N SER A 184 -7.10 -8.74 9.17
CA SER A 184 -6.80 -10.11 9.59
C SER A 184 -5.83 -10.07 10.78
N THR A 185 -6.06 -10.96 11.74
CA THR A 185 -5.16 -11.19 12.87
C THR A 185 -4.17 -12.33 12.59
N HIS A 186 -4.25 -12.96 11.42
CA HIS A 186 -3.32 -13.99 10.99
C HIS A 186 -2.03 -13.39 10.44
N GLU A 187 -1.01 -14.24 10.32
CA GLU A 187 0.28 -13.86 9.73
C GLU A 187 0.12 -13.54 8.24
N GLN A 188 0.60 -12.37 7.82
CA GLN A 188 0.53 -11.93 6.42
C GLN A 188 1.31 -12.89 5.51
N TYR A 189 0.76 -13.15 4.32
CA TYR A 189 1.21 -14.17 3.35
C TYR A 189 1.08 -15.64 3.80
N PHE A 190 0.92 -15.90 5.09
CA PHE A 190 0.83 -17.26 5.66
C PHE A 190 -0.45 -17.45 6.48
N ASP A 191 -1.55 -16.83 6.02
CA ASP A 191 -2.83 -16.86 6.71
C ASP A 191 -3.40 -18.29 6.75
N LYS A 192 -3.27 -18.91 7.93
CA LYS A 192 -3.63 -20.31 8.17
C LYS A 192 -5.12 -20.61 7.95
N SER A 193 -5.98 -19.58 7.87
CA SER A 193 -7.38 -19.76 7.50
C SER A 193 -7.58 -20.08 6.01
N LEU A 194 -6.57 -19.78 5.17
CA LEU A 194 -6.62 -19.95 3.73
C LEU A 194 -5.59 -20.96 3.23
N ILE A 195 -4.33 -20.79 3.66
CA ILE A 195 -3.20 -21.50 3.08
C ILE A 195 -2.61 -22.53 4.06
N LYS A 196 -2.43 -23.76 3.60
CA LYS A 196 -1.66 -24.79 4.31
C LYS A 196 -0.23 -24.79 3.78
N ILE A 197 0.71 -24.40 4.63
CA ILE A 197 2.14 -24.44 4.35
C ILE A 197 2.67 -25.83 4.74
N SER A 198 3.33 -26.51 3.82
CA SER A 198 3.90 -27.84 4.04
C SER A 198 5.35 -27.78 4.55
N ASP A 199 5.91 -28.93 4.91
CA ASP A 199 7.31 -29.11 5.27
C ASP A 199 8.24 -29.22 4.04
N LYS A 200 7.67 -29.23 2.82
CA LYS A 200 8.37 -29.42 1.55
C LYS A 200 8.23 -28.21 0.61
N GLU A 201 8.05 -27.01 1.17
CA GLU A 201 7.88 -25.83 0.34
C GLU A 201 9.19 -25.40 -0.37
N MET A 202 9.08 -25.15 -1.67
CA MET A 202 10.01 -24.36 -2.48
C MET A 202 9.42 -22.94 -2.59
N PHE A 203 9.92 -22.03 -1.76
CA PHE A 203 9.35 -20.70 -1.57
C PHE A 203 10.09 -19.64 -2.39
N VAL A 204 9.36 -18.93 -3.24
CA VAL A 204 9.84 -17.70 -3.89
C VAL A 204 9.35 -16.51 -3.09
N ASP A 205 10.30 -15.75 -2.55
CA ASP A 205 10.07 -14.49 -1.84
C ASP A 205 10.42 -13.32 -2.77
N GLY A 206 9.42 -12.85 -3.53
CA GLY A 206 9.53 -11.67 -4.37
C GLY A 206 9.42 -10.40 -3.53
N GLY A 207 10.48 -9.60 -3.52
CA GLY A 207 10.60 -8.42 -2.67
C GLY A 207 11.00 -8.82 -1.25
N GLY A 208 12.21 -9.37 -1.13
CA GLY A 208 12.73 -9.89 0.12
C GLY A 208 13.03 -8.82 1.17
N TYR A 209 13.06 -7.54 0.79
CA TYR A 209 13.32 -6.38 1.64
C TYR A 209 14.49 -6.62 2.60
N ILE A 210 14.23 -6.69 3.90
CA ILE A 210 15.24 -6.98 4.92
C ILE A 210 15.14 -8.41 5.49
N GLY A 211 14.35 -9.28 4.86
CA GLY A 211 14.08 -10.65 5.33
C GLY A 211 12.93 -10.73 6.34
N ASP A 212 12.05 -9.74 6.32
CA ASP A 212 10.88 -9.63 7.19
C ASP A 212 9.82 -10.71 6.92
N THR A 213 9.73 -11.21 5.68
CA THR A 213 8.84 -12.33 5.29
C THR A 213 9.49 -13.70 5.56
N ILE A 214 10.82 -13.79 5.48
CA ILE A 214 11.56 -15.06 5.69
C ILE A 214 11.38 -15.58 7.11
N LYS A 215 11.47 -14.71 8.12
CA LYS A 215 11.38 -15.14 9.52
C LYS A 215 10.00 -15.74 9.86
N PRO A 216 8.86 -15.08 9.54
CA PRO A 216 7.54 -15.69 9.66
C PRO A 216 7.41 -17.01 8.91
N PHE A 217 7.92 -17.11 7.67
CA PHE A 217 7.89 -18.36 6.90
C PHE A 217 8.60 -19.52 7.62
N VAL A 218 9.82 -19.27 8.12
CA VAL A 218 10.59 -20.26 8.90
C VAL A 218 9.84 -20.65 10.18
N ASN A 219 9.17 -19.70 10.84
CA ASN A 219 8.38 -19.99 12.03
C ASN A 219 7.16 -20.86 11.73
N VAL A 220 6.38 -20.55 10.68
CA VAL A 220 5.17 -21.33 10.35
C VAL A 220 5.50 -22.74 9.86
N THR A 221 6.68 -22.93 9.27
CA THR A 221 7.21 -24.25 8.86
C THR A 221 7.96 -24.97 9.98
N LYS A 222 8.18 -24.32 11.14
CA LYS A 222 9.04 -24.81 12.23
C LYS A 222 10.45 -25.18 11.73
N GLY A 223 10.96 -24.45 10.74
CA GLY A 223 12.25 -24.69 10.12
C GLY A 223 12.27 -25.76 9.03
N ASN A 224 11.17 -26.46 8.77
CA ASN A 224 11.10 -27.56 7.78
C ASN A 224 10.56 -27.05 6.44
N PHE A 225 11.45 -26.89 5.46
CA PHE A 225 11.12 -26.47 4.09
C PHE A 225 12.26 -26.92 3.16
N LEU A 226 11.99 -27.03 1.85
CA LEU A 226 13.02 -27.42 0.90
C LEU A 226 14.01 -26.27 0.66
N LYS A 227 13.50 -25.12 0.23
CA LYS A 227 14.35 -23.98 -0.13
C LYS A 227 13.59 -22.67 -0.16
N ILE A 228 14.30 -21.57 0.04
CA ILE A 228 13.81 -20.20 -0.20
C ILE A 228 14.70 -19.55 -1.26
N CYS A 229 14.07 -18.97 -2.29
CA CYS A 229 14.71 -18.09 -3.27
C CYS A 229 14.15 -16.68 -3.07
N SER A 230 14.92 -15.79 -2.44
CA SER A 230 14.49 -14.42 -2.13
C SER A 230 15.14 -13.41 -3.09
N PHE A 231 14.33 -12.51 -3.64
CA PHE A 231 14.73 -11.56 -4.67
C PHE A 231 14.60 -10.13 -4.14
N GLU A 232 15.72 -9.41 -4.02
CA GLU A 232 15.76 -8.05 -3.50
C GLU A 232 16.73 -7.17 -4.31
N PRO A 233 16.20 -6.26 -5.16
CA PRO A 233 17.02 -5.43 -6.03
C PRO A 233 17.71 -4.22 -5.36
N ASP A 234 17.15 -3.65 -4.28
CA ASP A 234 17.74 -2.49 -3.60
C ASP A 234 19.00 -2.90 -2.84
N ARG A 235 20.12 -2.22 -3.09
CA ARG A 235 21.43 -2.66 -2.58
C ARG A 235 21.53 -2.50 -1.06
N LYS A 236 20.78 -1.57 -0.44
CA LYS A 236 20.79 -1.39 1.01
C LYS A 236 19.97 -2.48 1.69
N ASN A 237 18.79 -2.76 1.15
CA ASN A 237 17.91 -3.83 1.63
C ASN A 237 18.57 -5.20 1.46
N PHE A 238 19.14 -5.48 0.28
CA PHE A 238 19.86 -6.72 0.00
C PHE A 238 21.02 -6.98 0.99
N ARG A 239 21.76 -5.96 1.40
CA ARG A 239 22.82 -6.10 2.43
C ARG A 239 22.26 -6.49 3.81
N LYS A 240 21.11 -5.92 4.19
CA LYS A 240 20.41 -6.27 5.43
C LYS A 240 19.86 -7.69 5.36
N LEU A 241 19.19 -8.04 4.25
CA LEU A 241 18.70 -9.38 3.95
C LEU A 241 19.83 -10.42 4.06
N LYS A 242 20.98 -10.17 3.43
CA LYS A 242 22.19 -11.02 3.53
C LYS A 242 22.66 -11.24 4.95
N THR A 243 22.54 -10.22 5.80
CA THR A 243 22.90 -10.31 7.22
C THR A 243 21.92 -11.18 8.01
N ILE A 244 20.62 -11.07 7.72
CA ILE A 244 19.57 -11.86 8.36
C ILE A 244 19.63 -13.33 7.91
N VAL A 245 19.76 -13.61 6.62
CA VAL A 245 19.81 -14.98 6.09
C VAL A 245 20.97 -15.79 6.66
N ARG A 246 22.14 -15.17 6.84
CA ARG A 246 23.31 -15.82 7.48
C ARG A 246 23.02 -16.30 8.91
N LYS A 247 22.10 -15.66 9.62
CA LYS A 247 21.72 -16.01 11.00
C LYS A 247 20.62 -17.09 11.06
N ILE A 248 19.87 -17.27 9.97
CA ILE A 248 18.73 -18.19 9.91
C ILE A 248 19.17 -19.52 9.32
N ASP A 249 19.47 -19.57 8.02
CA ASP A 249 19.90 -20.77 7.32
C ASP A 249 20.53 -20.40 5.99
N LYS A 250 21.86 -20.30 5.95
CA LYS A 250 22.60 -19.93 4.74
C LYS A 250 22.62 -21.01 3.64
N ASN A 251 22.21 -22.23 3.96
CA ASN A 251 22.32 -23.37 3.04
C ASN A 251 21.03 -23.56 2.24
N ARG A 252 19.87 -23.34 2.86
CA ARG A 252 18.56 -23.48 2.21
C ARG A 252 17.93 -22.16 1.77
N ILE A 253 18.52 -21.02 2.11
CA ILE A 253 18.01 -19.70 1.75
C ILE A 253 19.00 -19.02 0.80
N GLU A 254 18.61 -18.92 -0.46
CA GLU A 254 19.38 -18.25 -1.50
C GLU A 254 18.78 -16.87 -1.78
N ILE A 255 19.65 -15.87 -1.90
CA ILE A 255 19.26 -14.48 -2.12
C ILE A 255 19.84 -13.97 -3.44
N TYR A 256 19.04 -13.21 -4.18
CA TYR A 256 19.38 -12.71 -5.51
C TYR A 256 19.16 -11.20 -5.61
N PRO A 257 20.17 -10.43 -6.09
CA PRO A 257 20.07 -8.98 -6.21
C PRO A 257 19.35 -8.57 -7.51
N TYR A 258 18.22 -9.22 -7.81
CA TYR A 258 17.44 -9.04 -9.04
C TYR A 258 16.01 -8.65 -8.71
N GLY A 259 15.39 -7.83 -9.56
CA GLY A 259 13.94 -7.66 -9.56
C GLY A 259 13.26 -8.81 -10.31
N LEU A 260 12.03 -9.15 -9.92
CA LEU A 260 11.19 -10.08 -10.69
C LEU A 260 10.41 -9.31 -11.77
N TYR A 261 10.39 -9.82 -12.99
CA TYR A 261 9.76 -9.15 -14.12
C TYR A 261 9.32 -10.13 -15.22
N LYS A 262 8.75 -9.60 -16.32
CA LYS A 262 8.21 -10.43 -17.41
C LYS A 262 9.26 -11.18 -18.24
N LYS A 263 10.50 -10.69 -18.27
CA LYS A 263 11.63 -11.28 -18.99
C LYS A 263 12.95 -10.83 -18.37
N ASN A 264 14.02 -11.54 -18.68
CA ASN A 264 15.37 -11.18 -18.24
C ASN A 264 15.84 -9.91 -18.94
N GLY A 265 16.65 -9.11 -18.25
CA GLY A 265 17.30 -7.94 -18.83
C GLY A 265 17.47 -6.81 -17.83
N GLU A 266 17.52 -5.58 -18.36
CA GLU A 266 17.68 -4.36 -17.57
C GLU A 266 16.43 -3.49 -17.67
N VAL A 267 16.01 -2.91 -16.54
CA VAL A 267 14.93 -1.90 -16.48
C VAL A 267 15.42 -0.68 -15.72
N GLU A 268 14.84 0.50 -15.99
CA GLU A 268 15.09 1.67 -15.17
C GLU A 268 14.44 1.53 -13.79
N PHE A 269 15.19 1.84 -12.73
CA PHE A 269 14.77 1.64 -11.34
C PHE A 269 15.10 2.84 -10.46
N GLN A 270 14.18 3.15 -9.55
CA GLN A 270 14.32 4.23 -8.57
C GLN A 270 14.66 3.64 -7.20
N GLU A 271 15.93 3.75 -6.80
CA GLU A 271 16.45 3.27 -5.51
C GLU A 271 16.21 4.32 -4.41
N GLN A 272 15.41 4.00 -3.39
CA GLN A 272 15.10 4.91 -2.27
C GLN A 272 15.60 4.38 -0.91
N GLY A 273 15.95 3.10 -0.77
CA GLY A 273 16.47 2.53 0.49
C GLY A 273 15.42 2.38 1.60
N ASN A 274 14.14 2.40 1.25
CA ASN A 274 12.95 2.19 2.08
C ASN A 274 12.00 1.17 1.38
N PRO A 275 10.86 0.76 1.98
CA PRO A 275 9.84 -0.09 1.35
C PRO A 275 9.09 0.58 0.19
N GLU A 276 9.74 1.46 -0.58
CA GLU A 276 9.11 2.29 -1.61
C GLU A 276 9.97 2.36 -2.89
N SER A 277 10.90 1.41 -3.08
CA SER A 277 11.83 1.38 -4.24
C SER A 277 11.25 0.55 -5.39
N GLY A 278 10.96 1.16 -6.54
CA GLY A 278 10.23 0.51 -7.64
C GLY A 278 10.78 0.75 -9.04
N ILE A 279 10.30 -0.03 -10.02
CA ILE A 279 10.64 0.09 -11.45
C ILE A 279 9.99 1.36 -12.02
N VAL A 280 10.77 2.17 -12.74
CA VAL A 280 10.26 3.35 -13.45
C VAL A 280 9.66 2.90 -14.78
N LYS A 281 8.34 2.97 -14.92
CA LYS A 281 7.69 2.88 -16.24
C LYS A 281 7.69 4.28 -16.87
N ASN A 282 7.97 4.39 -18.17
CA ASN A 282 7.89 5.64 -18.96
C ASN A 282 6.50 6.31 -18.95
N ASN A 283 5.52 5.74 -18.25
CA ASN A 283 4.27 6.37 -17.87
C ASN A 283 4.36 6.72 -16.38
N LYS A 284 4.13 8.00 -16.02
CA LYS A 284 4.16 8.67 -14.70
C LYS A 284 3.42 7.99 -13.51
N PHE A 285 3.46 6.68 -13.37
CA PHE A 285 2.95 5.88 -12.27
C PHE A 285 4.15 5.46 -11.42
N SER A 286 4.50 6.32 -10.47
CA SER A 286 5.21 5.82 -9.28
C SER A 286 4.15 5.04 -8.48
N SER A 287 4.55 3.90 -7.94
CA SER A 287 3.76 3.12 -6.99
C SER A 287 3.18 4.01 -5.88
N LEU A 288 2.06 3.58 -5.32
CA LEU A 288 1.39 4.25 -4.18
C LEU A 288 2.25 4.25 -2.91
N SER A 289 3.26 3.39 -2.86
CA SER A 289 4.32 3.41 -1.85
C SER A 289 5.29 4.58 -2.07
N GLY A 290 5.49 5.08 -3.29
CA GLY A 290 6.52 6.08 -3.58
C GLY A 290 6.32 7.44 -2.92
N SER A 291 7.17 7.79 -1.97
CA SER A 291 7.46 9.19 -1.66
C SER A 291 8.10 9.88 -2.87
N VAL A 292 7.30 10.64 -3.61
CA VAL A 292 7.80 11.61 -4.58
C VAL A 292 8.58 12.66 -3.78
N PHE A 293 9.79 13.02 -4.22
CA PHE A 293 10.73 13.98 -3.63
C PHE A 293 11.84 13.43 -2.70
N SER A 294 12.73 12.59 -3.25
CA SER A 294 14.15 12.62 -2.88
C SER A 294 14.95 13.35 -3.98
N GLU A 295 15.55 14.51 -3.66
CA GLU A 295 16.34 15.38 -4.56
C GLU A 295 17.65 14.79 -5.11
N LYS A 296 17.88 13.48 -4.96
CA LYS A 296 18.99 12.77 -5.62
C LYS A 296 18.46 11.56 -6.38
N LEU A 297 17.67 11.83 -7.42
CA LEU A 297 17.27 10.81 -8.40
C LEU A 297 18.51 10.36 -9.18
N ARG A 298 18.95 9.13 -8.97
CA ARG A 298 19.93 8.47 -9.83
C ARG A 298 19.18 7.40 -10.62
N ASN A 299 18.97 7.65 -11.92
CA ASN A 299 18.52 6.61 -12.83
C ASN A 299 19.58 5.50 -12.83
N LYS A 300 19.22 4.34 -12.28
CA LYS A 300 20.07 3.15 -12.33
C LYS A 300 19.35 2.09 -13.15
N LYS A 301 20.15 1.34 -13.90
CA LYS A 301 19.69 0.10 -14.51
C LYS A 301 19.63 -0.99 -13.45
N LEU A 302 18.48 -1.63 -13.35
CA LEU A 302 18.23 -2.77 -12.49
C LEU A 302 18.19 -4.04 -13.32
N GLN A 303 18.94 -5.05 -12.87
CA GLN A 303 18.85 -6.39 -13.41
C GLN A 303 17.54 -7.05 -12.97
N VAL A 304 16.80 -7.59 -13.93
CA VAL A 304 15.56 -8.30 -13.69
C VAL A 304 15.58 -9.69 -14.30
N VAL A 305 14.82 -10.60 -13.70
CA VAL A 305 14.69 -11.99 -14.12
C VAL A 305 13.22 -12.42 -14.13
N SER A 306 12.85 -13.30 -15.06
CA SER A 306 11.54 -13.96 -15.04
C SER A 306 11.59 -15.25 -14.22
N ILE A 307 10.52 -15.56 -13.48
CA ILE A 307 10.43 -16.79 -12.68
C ILE A 307 10.53 -18.02 -13.59
N ASP A 308 9.88 -18.00 -14.77
CA ASP A 308 9.93 -19.09 -15.73
C ASP A 308 11.37 -19.41 -16.16
N SER A 309 12.20 -18.40 -16.47
CA SER A 309 13.59 -18.65 -16.86
C SER A 309 14.47 -19.06 -15.67
N PHE A 310 14.23 -18.47 -14.49
CA PHE A 310 15.02 -18.77 -13.31
C PHE A 310 14.88 -20.24 -12.88
N PHE A 311 13.70 -20.84 -13.10
CA PHE A 311 13.36 -22.22 -12.71
C PHE A 311 13.37 -23.23 -13.86
N GLU A 312 13.79 -22.86 -15.08
CA GLU A 312 13.74 -23.73 -16.27
C GLU A 312 14.38 -25.12 -16.05
N ASN A 313 15.48 -25.17 -15.29
CA ASN A 313 16.20 -26.40 -14.96
C ASN A 313 16.31 -26.64 -13.44
N LYS A 314 15.32 -26.17 -12.68
CA LYS A 314 15.26 -26.32 -11.21
C LYS A 314 13.93 -26.93 -10.80
N GLN A 315 13.86 -27.45 -9.58
CA GLN A 315 12.59 -27.82 -8.98
C GLN A 315 11.66 -26.59 -8.94
N PRO A 316 10.42 -26.68 -9.47
CA PRO A 316 9.51 -25.54 -9.53
C PRO A 316 9.07 -25.08 -8.14
N PRO A 317 8.71 -23.80 -7.98
CA PRO A 317 8.20 -23.30 -6.72
C PRO A 317 6.84 -23.92 -6.39
N THR A 318 6.59 -24.10 -5.10
CA THR A 318 5.29 -24.55 -4.55
C THR A 318 4.52 -23.40 -3.90
N LEU A 319 5.21 -22.28 -3.64
CA LEU A 319 4.69 -21.05 -3.08
C LEU A 319 5.43 -19.86 -3.68
N ILE A 320 4.68 -18.87 -4.15
CA ILE A 320 5.23 -17.59 -4.65
C ILE A 320 4.56 -16.45 -3.90
N LYS A 321 5.36 -15.66 -3.20
CA LYS A 321 4.98 -14.38 -2.62
C LYS A 321 5.48 -13.26 -3.52
N MET A 322 4.68 -12.22 -3.71
CA MET A 322 5.12 -11.00 -4.39
C MET A 322 4.64 -9.77 -3.65
N ASP A 323 5.61 -8.97 -3.23
CA ASP A 323 5.45 -7.59 -2.78
C ASP A 323 6.58 -6.79 -3.43
N ILE A 324 6.37 -6.33 -4.66
CA ILE A 324 7.45 -5.88 -5.56
C ILE A 324 7.14 -4.52 -6.18
N GLU A 325 6.48 -3.66 -5.41
CA GLU A 325 6.39 -2.22 -5.66
C GLU A 325 5.80 -1.87 -7.04
N GLY A 326 4.78 -2.62 -7.48
CA GLY A 326 4.04 -2.37 -8.72
C GLY A 326 4.50 -3.19 -9.93
N ALA A 327 5.47 -4.10 -9.75
CA ALA A 327 5.93 -5.02 -10.79
C ALA A 327 5.16 -6.35 -10.85
N GLU A 328 4.14 -6.55 -9.99
CA GLU A 328 3.41 -7.82 -9.81
C GLU A 328 2.83 -8.34 -11.13
N ILE A 329 2.16 -7.50 -11.91
CA ILE A 329 1.59 -7.90 -13.21
C ILE A 329 2.68 -8.40 -14.17
N ASP A 330 3.82 -7.70 -14.25
CA ASP A 330 4.91 -8.10 -15.13
C ASP A 330 5.58 -9.40 -14.63
N ALA A 331 5.81 -9.53 -13.32
CA ALA A 331 6.38 -10.74 -12.72
C ALA A 331 5.46 -11.96 -12.88
N LEU A 332 4.13 -11.80 -12.73
CA LEU A 332 3.16 -12.86 -13.00
C LEU A 332 3.19 -13.31 -14.47
N ASN A 333 3.32 -12.38 -15.42
CA ASN A 333 3.50 -12.73 -16.83
C ASN A 333 4.85 -13.45 -17.08
N GLY A 334 5.89 -13.11 -16.32
CA GLY A 334 7.18 -13.81 -16.31
C GLY A 334 7.16 -15.15 -15.59
N ALA A 335 6.06 -15.51 -14.95
CA ALA A 335 5.83 -16.78 -14.26
C ALA A 335 4.72 -17.61 -14.92
N ARG A 336 4.30 -17.25 -16.15
CA ARG A 336 3.10 -17.82 -16.78
C ARG A 336 3.17 -19.34 -16.92
N LYS A 337 4.33 -19.89 -17.30
CA LYS A 337 4.49 -21.33 -17.53
C LYS A 337 4.42 -22.07 -16.20
N ILE A 338 5.02 -21.51 -15.16
CA ILE A 338 5.01 -22.11 -13.81
C ILE A 338 3.61 -22.07 -13.21
N ILE A 339 2.92 -20.93 -13.31
CA ILE A 339 1.56 -20.76 -12.77
C ILE A 339 0.56 -21.68 -13.49
N SER A 340 0.63 -21.78 -14.81
CA SER A 340 -0.27 -22.64 -15.57
C SER A 340 0.02 -24.13 -15.38
N LYS A 341 1.29 -24.54 -15.30
CA LYS A 341 1.68 -25.96 -15.25
C LYS A 341 1.73 -26.54 -13.84
N TYR A 342 2.34 -25.83 -12.88
CA TYR A 342 2.64 -26.36 -11.55
C TYR A 342 1.70 -25.86 -10.46
N LYS A 343 0.85 -24.87 -10.76
CA LYS A 343 -0.16 -24.30 -9.85
C LYS A 343 0.39 -24.03 -8.43
N PRO A 344 1.52 -23.30 -8.28
CA PRO A 344 2.01 -22.94 -6.95
C PRO A 344 0.97 -22.12 -6.20
N LYS A 345 0.99 -22.18 -4.87
CA LYS A 345 0.21 -21.26 -4.05
C LYS A 345 0.73 -19.84 -4.30
N LEU A 346 -0.15 -18.86 -4.51
CA LEU A 346 0.24 -17.47 -4.76
C LEU A 346 -0.23 -16.56 -3.64
N THR A 347 0.63 -15.66 -3.18
CA THR A 347 0.34 -14.66 -2.14
C THR A 347 0.86 -13.30 -2.60
N ILE A 348 0.01 -12.55 -3.31
CA ILE A 348 0.40 -11.42 -4.14
C ILE A 348 -0.23 -10.14 -3.59
N CYS A 349 0.58 -9.12 -3.27
CA CYS A 349 0.07 -7.81 -2.90
C CYS A 349 -0.70 -7.16 -4.05
N VAL A 350 -1.84 -6.51 -3.73
CA VAL A 350 -2.74 -5.93 -4.73
C VAL A 350 -3.06 -4.45 -4.47
N TYR A 351 -2.09 -3.71 -3.91
CA TYR A 351 -2.27 -2.33 -3.47
C TYR A 351 -1.26 -1.31 -4.05
N HIS A 352 -0.29 -1.73 -4.86
CA HIS A 352 0.77 -0.82 -5.33
C HIS A 352 0.33 0.12 -6.45
N ASN A 353 -0.53 -0.35 -7.35
CA ASN A 353 -1.19 0.46 -8.37
C ASN A 353 -2.69 0.54 -8.13
N PRO A 354 -3.36 1.59 -8.67
CA PRO A 354 -4.80 1.78 -8.50
C PRO A 354 -5.64 0.57 -8.90
N ASP A 355 -5.26 -0.10 -9.98
CA ASP A 355 -6.00 -1.18 -10.62
C ASP A 355 -5.52 -2.59 -10.24
N ASP A 356 -4.39 -2.72 -9.52
CA ASP A 356 -3.87 -4.01 -9.05
C ASP A 356 -4.92 -4.84 -8.30
N LEU A 357 -5.77 -4.17 -7.50
CA LEU A 357 -6.84 -4.78 -6.72
C LEU A 357 -7.77 -5.68 -7.55
N TRP A 358 -8.01 -5.35 -8.84
CA TRP A 358 -8.79 -6.18 -9.74
C TRP A 358 -8.00 -6.80 -10.90
N GLU A 359 -6.95 -6.15 -11.40
CA GLU A 359 -6.17 -6.68 -12.51
C GLU A 359 -5.36 -7.92 -12.12
N ILE A 360 -4.75 -7.94 -10.93
CA ILE A 360 -3.90 -9.06 -10.51
C ILE A 360 -4.72 -10.34 -10.32
N PRO A 361 -5.83 -10.35 -9.55
CA PRO A 361 -6.61 -11.58 -9.38
C PRO A 361 -7.22 -12.08 -10.71
N LEU A 362 -7.67 -11.17 -11.58
CA LEU A 362 -8.19 -11.53 -12.91
C LEU A 362 -7.10 -12.07 -13.83
N LEU A 363 -5.88 -11.53 -13.77
CA LEU A 363 -4.71 -12.06 -14.49
C LEU A 363 -4.39 -13.48 -14.01
N ILE A 364 -4.35 -13.71 -12.70
CA ILE A 364 -4.10 -15.05 -12.14
C ILE A 364 -5.14 -16.06 -12.66
N LYS A 365 -6.43 -15.71 -12.63
CA LYS A 365 -7.48 -16.59 -13.17
C LYS A 365 -7.32 -16.86 -14.66
N ARG A 366 -6.84 -15.89 -15.44
CA ARG A 366 -6.54 -16.08 -16.88
C ARG A 366 -5.32 -16.97 -17.10
N LEU A 367 -4.30 -16.89 -16.24
CA LEU A 367 -3.12 -17.74 -16.31
C LEU A 367 -3.44 -19.19 -15.93
N ASN A 368 -4.33 -19.40 -14.97
CA ASN A 368 -4.84 -20.71 -14.61
C ASN A 368 -6.27 -20.60 -14.01
N PRO A 369 -7.31 -21.04 -14.75
CA PRO A 369 -8.70 -20.94 -14.31
C PRO A 369 -9.06 -21.77 -13.07
N GLU A 370 -8.24 -22.75 -12.69
CA GLU A 370 -8.52 -23.63 -11.56
C GLU A 370 -8.24 -23.02 -10.18
N TYR A 371 -7.53 -21.88 -10.12
CA TYR A 371 -7.27 -21.23 -8.84
C TYR A 371 -8.56 -20.75 -8.20
N LYS A 372 -8.66 -20.97 -6.89
CA LYS A 372 -9.60 -20.23 -6.05
C LYS A 372 -8.96 -18.93 -5.59
N ILE A 373 -9.69 -17.83 -5.65
CA ILE A 373 -9.20 -16.48 -5.38
C ILE A 373 -9.81 -15.94 -4.10
N TYR A 374 -8.94 -15.53 -3.19
CA TYR A 374 -9.30 -14.91 -1.92
C TYR A 374 -8.54 -13.61 -1.71
N LEU A 375 -9.10 -12.72 -0.89
CA LEU A 375 -8.48 -11.49 -0.43
C LEU A 375 -8.42 -11.49 1.09
N ARG A 376 -7.30 -11.03 1.63
CA ARG A 376 -7.15 -10.67 3.05
C ARG A 376 -6.46 -9.32 3.16
N HIS A 377 -6.73 -8.63 4.25
CA HIS A 377 -6.24 -7.29 4.50
C HIS A 377 -5.52 -7.26 5.85
N TYR A 378 -4.34 -6.65 5.94
CA TYR A 378 -3.48 -6.74 7.13
C TYR A 378 -3.13 -5.38 7.75
N SER A 379 -3.71 -4.29 7.23
CA SER A 379 -3.49 -2.95 7.77
C SER A 379 -4.79 -2.26 8.16
N SER A 380 -4.65 -1.03 8.65
CA SER A 380 -5.75 -0.10 8.92
C SER A 380 -5.94 0.89 7.77
N GLU A 381 -5.16 0.75 6.68
CA GLU A 381 -5.10 1.67 5.54
C GLU A 381 -5.50 0.96 4.23
N LEU A 382 -5.25 1.55 3.06
CA LEU A 382 -5.50 0.89 1.76
C LEU A 382 -4.39 -0.08 1.32
N CYS A 383 -3.27 -0.14 2.05
CA CYS A 383 -2.14 -1.03 1.79
C CYS A 383 -2.30 -2.39 2.49
N GLU A 384 -1.35 -3.30 2.29
CA GLU A 384 -1.35 -4.64 2.88
C GLU A 384 -2.61 -5.47 2.54
N THR A 385 -3.16 -5.28 1.34
CA THR A 385 -4.17 -6.19 0.79
C THR A 385 -3.47 -7.25 -0.05
N VAL A 386 -3.69 -8.52 0.26
CA VAL A 386 -3.04 -9.66 -0.40
C VAL A 386 -4.09 -10.54 -1.06
N CYS A 387 -3.86 -10.84 -2.34
CA CYS A 387 -4.56 -11.87 -3.09
C CYS A 387 -3.91 -13.23 -2.85
N TYR A 388 -4.72 -14.18 -2.39
CA TYR A 388 -4.35 -15.58 -2.26
C TYR A 388 -4.96 -16.34 -3.42
N ALA A 389 -4.13 -17.05 -4.18
CA ALA A 389 -4.59 -17.99 -5.20
C ALA A 389 -4.13 -19.41 -4.82
N ILE A 390 -5.09 -20.30 -4.60
CA ILE A 390 -4.88 -21.64 -4.03
C ILE A 390 -5.48 -22.70 -4.95
#